data_AF-A0A933GAH3-F1
#
_entry.id   AF-A0A933GAH3-F1
#
_cell.length_a   1.000
_cell.length_b   1.000
_cell.length_c   1.000
_cell.angle_alpha   90.00
_cell.angle_beta   90.00
_cell.angle_gamma   90.00
#
_symmetry.space_group_name_H-M   'P 1'
#
loop_
_entity.id
_entity.type
_entity.pdbx_description
1 polymer ?
#
loop_
_entity_poly.entity_id
_entity_poly.type
_entity_poly.pdbx_seq_one_letter_code
_entity_poly.pdbx_strand_id
1 'polypeptide(L)'
;MPLGTDDYREGAMLRLFDAQVLRDGQAWIGAMYLAGRAAEAVLRGLLWCEGREQEIGHDLRDLVKRVRSLSTLADRDRIDLDRLEDDVNELAAIWRNDLRYTGSKRFDRMLKESKRFWRIGGKPVKGDPEKANALSVLEACERIVSVGEPLCQRYRKG
;
A
#
# COMPACT_ATOMS: atom_id res chain seq x y z
N MET A 1 -17.92 -18.60 2.89
CA MET A 1 -18.29 -17.59 1.89
C MET A 1 -16.99 -17.22 1.18
N PRO A 2 -16.87 -17.35 -0.15
CA PRO A 2 -15.67 -16.89 -0.84
C PRO A 2 -15.53 -15.38 -0.63
N LEU A 3 -14.30 -14.91 -0.40
CA LEU A 3 -14.01 -13.48 -0.27
C LEU A 3 -14.36 -12.78 -1.59
N GLY A 4 -14.99 -11.61 -1.54
CA GLY A 4 -15.32 -10.79 -2.70
C GLY A 4 -14.55 -9.47 -2.76
N THR A 5 -14.75 -8.70 -3.84
CA THR A 5 -14.20 -7.33 -3.98
C THR A 5 -14.57 -6.45 -2.77
N ASP A 6 -15.78 -6.60 -2.24
CA ASP A 6 -16.25 -5.85 -1.08
C ASP A 6 -15.45 -6.18 0.19
N ASP A 7 -15.10 -7.44 0.41
CA ASP A 7 -14.30 -7.86 1.57
C ASP A 7 -12.87 -7.28 1.50
N TYR A 8 -12.29 -7.21 0.30
CA TYR A 8 -10.99 -6.57 0.09
C TYR A 8 -11.06 -5.06 0.31
N ARG A 9 -12.12 -4.41 -0.16
CA ARG A 9 -12.35 -2.97 0.02
C ARG A 9 -12.52 -2.62 1.50
N GLU A 10 -13.45 -3.29 2.18
CA GLU A 10 -13.68 -3.10 3.61
C GLU A 10 -12.42 -3.42 4.42
N GLY A 11 -11.76 -4.54 4.08
CA GLY A 11 -10.51 -4.93 4.68
C GLY A 11 -9.37 -3.93 4.46
N ALA A 12 -9.35 -3.18 3.35
CA ALA A 12 -8.39 -2.11 3.12
C ALA A 12 -8.68 -0.91 4.04
N MET A 13 -9.95 -0.50 4.13
CA MET A 13 -10.38 0.64 4.95
C MET A 13 -10.12 0.40 6.44
N LEU A 14 -10.47 -0.79 6.94
CA LEU A 14 -10.21 -1.18 8.33
C LEU A 14 -8.72 -1.15 8.66
N ARG A 15 -7.88 -1.66 7.75
CA ARG A 15 -6.42 -1.66 7.94
C ARG A 15 -5.81 -0.27 7.90
N LEU A 16 -6.30 0.61 7.03
CA LEU A 16 -5.87 2.00 7.01
C LEU A 16 -6.27 2.72 8.31
N PHE A 17 -7.49 2.48 8.80
CA PHE A 17 -7.93 3.00 10.09
C PHE A 17 -7.05 2.50 11.24
N ASP A 18 -6.78 1.19 11.33
CA ASP A 18 -5.89 0.63 12.35
C ASP A 18 -4.47 1.20 12.23
N ALA A 19 -3.98 1.43 11.02
CA ALA A 19 -2.68 2.07 10.78
C ALA A 19 -2.63 3.50 11.34
N GLN A 20 -3.72 4.26 11.20
CA GLN A 20 -3.87 5.60 11.78
C GLN A 20 -3.93 5.55 13.31
N VAL A 21 -4.63 4.57 13.89
CA VAL A 21 -4.64 4.36 15.36
C VAL A 21 -3.23 4.06 15.87
N LEU A 22 -2.47 3.18 15.19
CA LEU A 22 -1.09 2.88 15.57
C LEU A 22 -0.16 4.09 15.39
N ARG A 23 -0.36 4.90 14.35
CA ARG A 23 0.35 6.17 14.15
C ARG A 23 0.15 7.09 15.35
N ASP A 24 -1.09 7.24 15.81
CA ASP A 24 -1.43 8.13 16.92
C ASP A 24 -0.87 7.60 18.25
N GLY A 25 -0.80 6.27 18.40
CA GLY A 25 -0.09 5.58 19.48
C GLY A 25 1.45 5.52 19.32
N GLN A 26 2.02 6.17 18.30
CA GLN A 26 3.47 6.17 17.98
C GLN A 26 4.07 4.77 17.72
N ALA A 27 3.24 3.79 17.37
CA ALA A 27 3.66 2.45 16.97
C ALA A 27 3.99 2.42 15.46
N TRP A 28 5.02 3.18 15.05
CA TRP A 28 5.31 3.52 13.65
C TRP A 28 5.52 2.30 12.74
N ILE A 29 6.29 1.29 13.17
CA ILE A 29 6.51 0.06 12.38
C ILE A 29 5.20 -0.69 12.12
N GLY A 30 4.36 -0.81 13.15
CA GLY A 30 3.04 -1.42 13.03
C GLY A 30 2.13 -0.63 12.10
N ALA A 31 2.14 0.71 12.21
CA ALA A 31 1.39 1.60 11.33
C ALA A 31 1.78 1.41 9.85
N MET A 32 3.09 1.40 9.55
CA MET A 32 3.57 1.13 8.18
C MET A 32 3.16 -0.25 7.69
N TYR A 33 3.28 -1.28 8.54
CA TYR A 33 2.91 -2.64 8.17
C TYR A 33 1.43 -2.69 7.74
N LEU A 34 0.53 -2.16 8.57
CA LEU A 34 -0.91 -2.13 8.27
C LEU A 34 -1.25 -1.26 7.06
N ALA A 35 -0.57 -0.13 6.86
CA ALA A 35 -0.74 0.70 5.68
C ALA A 35 -0.43 -0.08 4.38
N GLY A 36 0.70 -0.78 4.30
CA GLY A 36 0.97 -1.59 3.11
C GLY A 36 0.03 -2.80 2.95
N ARG A 37 -0.51 -3.34 4.05
CA ARG A 37 -1.58 -4.35 3.98
C ARG A 37 -2.90 -3.78 3.47
N ALA A 38 -3.21 -2.51 3.76
CA ALA A 38 -4.34 -1.82 3.17
C ALA A 38 -4.15 -1.61 1.66
N ALA A 39 -2.98 -1.14 1.24
CA ALA A 39 -2.62 -1.01 -0.18
C ALA A 39 -2.70 -2.36 -0.91
N GLU A 40 -2.18 -3.43 -0.32
CA GLU A 40 -2.29 -4.79 -0.87
C GLU A 40 -3.75 -5.21 -1.06
N ALA A 41 -4.62 -4.94 -0.09
CA ALA A 41 -6.03 -5.28 -0.15
C ALA A 41 -6.75 -4.53 -1.28
N VAL A 42 -6.45 -3.24 -1.49
CA VAL A 42 -6.95 -2.47 -2.65
C VAL A 42 -6.55 -3.12 -3.97
N LEU A 43 -5.25 -3.41 -4.16
CA LEU A 43 -4.76 -4.02 -5.39
C LEU A 43 -5.38 -5.40 -5.65
N ARG A 44 -5.55 -6.21 -4.61
CA ARG A 44 -6.24 -7.51 -4.70
C ARG A 44 -7.73 -7.35 -5.05
N GLY A 45 -8.40 -6.34 -4.49
CA GLY A 45 -9.78 -6.02 -4.85
C GLY A 45 -9.93 -5.72 -6.35
N LEU A 46 -9.01 -4.95 -6.92
CA LEU A 46 -8.97 -4.65 -8.36
C LEU A 46 -8.73 -5.91 -9.21
N LEU A 47 -7.81 -6.80 -8.79
CA LEU A 47 -7.59 -8.07 -9.48
C LEU A 47 -8.81 -9.01 -9.38
N TRP A 48 -9.51 -8.99 -8.25
CA TRP A 48 -10.71 -9.79 -8.03
C TRP A 48 -11.85 -9.42 -8.98
N CYS A 49 -12.01 -8.13 -9.31
CA CYS A 49 -13.01 -7.67 -10.27
C CYS A 49 -12.92 -8.43 -11.61
N GLU A 50 -11.74 -8.90 -12.00
CA GLU A 50 -11.52 -9.67 -13.22
C GLU A 50 -11.64 -11.18 -13.06
N GLY A 51 -12.10 -11.67 -11.91
CA GLY A 51 -12.16 -13.10 -11.60
C GLY A 51 -10.77 -13.74 -11.50
N ARG A 52 -9.73 -12.92 -11.30
CA ARG A 52 -8.37 -13.38 -11.07
C ARG A 52 -8.15 -13.54 -9.57
N GLU A 53 -8.75 -14.60 -9.02
CA GLU A 53 -8.27 -15.13 -7.75
C GLU A 53 -6.88 -15.69 -8.00
N GLN A 54 -5.87 -15.08 -7.40
CA GLN A 54 -4.52 -15.55 -7.58
C GLN A 54 -3.88 -15.66 -6.20
N GLU A 55 -3.30 -16.83 -5.94
CA GLU A 55 -2.26 -17.09 -4.93
C GLU A 55 -1.00 -16.27 -5.24
N ILE A 56 -1.15 -14.95 -5.28
CA ILE A 56 -0.05 -14.02 -5.49
C ILE A 56 0.59 -13.78 -4.14
N GLY A 57 1.92 -13.75 -4.13
CA GLY A 57 2.68 -13.24 -3.00
C GLY A 57 2.30 -11.80 -2.62
N HIS A 58 2.99 -11.28 -1.61
CA HIS A 58 2.71 -9.96 -1.04
C HIS A 58 3.50 -8.83 -1.71
N ASP A 59 4.04 -9.04 -2.91
CA ASP A 59 4.83 -8.01 -3.60
C ASP A 59 3.91 -6.97 -4.26
N LEU A 60 3.92 -5.75 -3.72
CA LEU A 60 3.04 -4.67 -4.19
C LEU A 60 3.34 -4.23 -5.62
N ARG A 61 4.62 -4.28 -6.04
CA ARG A 61 5.01 -3.87 -7.40
C ARG A 61 4.50 -4.88 -8.43
N ASP A 62 4.57 -6.16 -8.11
CA ASP A 62 4.01 -7.20 -8.96
C ASP A 62 2.49 -7.14 -9.00
N LEU A 63 1.83 -6.81 -7.88
CA LEU A 63 0.39 -6.61 -7.83
C LEU A 63 -0.05 -5.44 -8.72
N VAL A 64 0.57 -4.27 -8.61
CA VAL A 64 0.16 -3.11 -9.43
C VAL A 64 0.44 -3.31 -10.92
N LYS A 65 1.54 -3.99 -11.29
CA LYS A 65 1.80 -4.38 -12.69
C LYS A 65 0.70 -5.28 -13.26
N ARG A 66 0.16 -6.19 -12.45
CA ARG A 66 -0.96 -7.06 -12.86
C ARG A 66 -2.25 -6.26 -12.99
N VAL A 67 -2.51 -5.33 -12.08
CA VAL A 67 -3.64 -4.39 -12.18
C VAL A 67 -3.55 -3.58 -13.48
N ARG A 68 -2.37 -3.05 -13.82
CA ARG A 68 -2.16 -2.34 -15.10
C ARG A 68 -2.39 -3.19 -16.33
N SER A 69 -2.13 -4.50 -16.23
CA SER A 69 -2.31 -5.46 -17.31
C SER A 69 -3.76 -5.95 -17.46
N LEU A 70 -4.72 -5.40 -16.69
CA LEU A 70 -6.13 -5.75 -16.83
C LEU A 70 -6.72 -5.09 -18.09
N SER A 71 -7.19 -5.92 -19.01
CA SER A 71 -7.72 -5.49 -20.32
C SER A 71 -9.06 -4.75 -20.25
N THR A 72 -9.74 -4.81 -19.11
CA THR A 72 -11.08 -4.24 -18.92
C THR A 72 -11.07 -2.82 -18.39
N LEU A 73 -9.92 -2.32 -17.96
CA LEU A 73 -9.79 -0.95 -17.48
C LEU A 73 -9.93 0.00 -18.67
N ALA A 74 -10.93 0.88 -18.60
CA ALA A 74 -11.22 1.86 -19.63
C ALA A 74 -10.01 2.81 -19.82
N ASP A 75 -9.77 3.25 -21.05
CA ASP A 75 -8.63 4.13 -21.36
C ASP A 75 -8.65 5.44 -20.55
N ARG A 76 -9.83 5.94 -20.19
CA ARG A 76 -10.01 7.12 -19.32
C ARG A 76 -9.42 6.94 -17.91
N ASP A 77 -9.21 5.70 -17.47
CA ASP A 77 -8.71 5.38 -16.13
C ASP A 77 -7.19 5.17 -16.13
N ARG A 78 -6.52 5.25 -17.28
CA ARG A 78 -5.06 5.08 -17.36
C ARG A 78 -4.29 6.10 -16.52
N ILE A 79 -4.78 7.34 -16.45
CA ILE A 79 -4.17 8.39 -15.63
C ILE A 79 -4.23 8.03 -14.14
N ASP A 80 -5.38 7.49 -13.70
CA ASP A 80 -5.54 7.02 -12.32
C ASP A 80 -4.62 5.82 -12.03
N LEU A 81 -4.43 4.93 -13.01
CA LEU A 81 -3.52 3.79 -12.88
C LEU A 81 -2.04 4.18 -12.86
N ASP A 82 -1.65 5.18 -13.65
CA ASP A 82 -0.28 5.72 -13.61
C ASP A 82 0.03 6.29 -12.22
N ARG A 83 -0.90 7.09 -11.68
CA ARG A 83 -0.78 7.64 -10.31
C ARG A 83 -0.76 6.53 -9.26
N LEU A 84 -1.63 5.53 -9.40
CA LEU A 84 -1.66 4.37 -8.51
C LEU A 84 -0.33 3.61 -8.52
N GLU A 85 0.28 3.41 -9.68
CA GLU A 85 1.59 2.76 -9.79
C GLU A 85 2.71 3.58 -9.13
N ASP A 86 2.74 4.89 -9.34
CA ASP A 86 3.71 5.78 -8.70
C ASP A 86 3.60 5.73 -7.17
N ASP A 87 2.38 5.81 -6.63
CA ASP A 87 2.13 5.74 -5.19
C ASP A 87 2.49 4.36 -4.61
N VAL A 88 2.16 3.28 -5.33
CA VAL A 88 2.57 1.91 -4.94
C VAL A 88 4.08 1.77 -4.95
N ASN A 89 4.78 2.32 -5.94
CA ASN A 89 6.24 2.27 -6.03
C ASN A 89 6.90 3.03 -4.88
N GLU A 90 6.34 4.18 -4.48
CA GLU A 90 6.78 4.94 -3.31
C GLU A 90 6.62 4.11 -2.03
N LEU A 91 5.44 3.51 -1.81
CA LEU A 91 5.16 2.70 -0.63
C LEU A 91 6.06 1.44 -0.60
N ALA A 92 6.19 0.76 -1.73
CA ALA A 92 7.01 -0.46 -1.88
C ALA A 92 8.53 -0.19 -1.76
N ALA A 93 8.97 1.07 -1.78
CA ALA A 93 10.38 1.40 -1.56
C ALA A 93 10.85 1.07 -0.13
N ILE A 94 9.92 0.97 0.82
CA ILE A 94 10.23 0.68 2.22
C ILE A 94 9.37 -0.45 2.81
N TRP A 95 8.13 -0.59 2.34
CA TRP A 95 7.24 -1.61 2.86
C TRP A 95 7.64 -3.01 2.39
N ARG A 96 7.59 -3.97 3.32
CA ARG A 96 7.79 -5.39 3.08
C ARG A 96 6.91 -6.18 4.03
N ASN A 97 6.44 -7.35 3.63
CA ASN A 97 5.59 -8.18 4.49
C ASN A 97 6.31 -8.65 5.78
N ASP A 98 7.64 -8.73 5.78
CA ASP A 98 8.44 -9.09 6.96
C ASP A 98 8.54 -7.96 8.00
N LEU A 99 8.01 -6.76 7.73
CA LEU A 99 7.84 -5.71 8.73
C LEU A 99 7.04 -6.18 9.95
N ARG A 100 6.14 -7.16 9.78
CA ARG A 100 5.38 -7.79 10.88
C ARG A 100 6.24 -8.43 11.97
N TYR A 101 7.51 -8.70 11.67
CA TYR A 101 8.49 -9.30 12.58
C TYR A 101 9.67 -8.38 12.89
N THR A 102 9.58 -7.11 12.49
CA THR A 102 10.70 -6.19 12.54
C THR A 102 10.63 -5.35 13.81
N GLY A 103 11.61 -5.52 14.70
CA GLY A 103 11.83 -4.59 15.82
C GLY A 103 12.68 -3.38 15.41
N SER A 104 12.68 -2.32 16.23
CA SER A 104 13.28 -1.02 15.90
C SER A 104 14.74 -1.10 15.44
N LYS A 105 15.60 -1.90 16.10
CA LYS A 105 17.01 -2.06 15.68
C LYS A 105 17.16 -2.61 14.26
N ARG A 106 16.31 -3.56 13.88
CA ARG A 106 16.32 -4.14 12.52
C ARG A 106 15.77 -3.13 11.52
N PHE A 107 14.74 -2.39 11.90
CA PHE A 107 14.13 -1.35 11.06
C PHE A 107 15.13 -0.22 10.77
N ASP A 108 15.84 0.29 11.78
CA ASP A 108 16.89 1.30 11.63
C ASP A 108 17.97 0.89 10.62
N ARG A 109 18.43 -0.37 10.73
CA ARG A 109 19.40 -0.92 9.78
C ARG A 109 18.84 -0.92 8.36
N MET A 110 17.59 -1.36 8.19
CA MET A 110 16.92 -1.35 6.88
C MET A 110 16.78 0.07 6.30
N LEU A 111 16.45 1.06 7.14
CA LEU A 111 16.41 2.47 6.73
C LEU A 111 17.78 2.98 6.29
N LYS A 112 18.85 2.61 6.99
CA LYS A 112 20.22 3.01 6.63
C LYS A 112 20.67 2.38 5.30
N GLU A 113 20.42 1.08 5.13
CA GLU A 113 20.75 0.33 3.90
C GLU A 113 20.01 0.88 2.67
N SER A 114 18.74 1.26 2.83
CA SER A 114 17.93 1.88 1.78
C SER A 114 18.18 3.39 1.60
N LYS A 115 19.09 3.99 2.38
CA LYS A 115 19.36 5.44 2.47
C LYS A 115 18.16 6.29 2.93
N ARG A 116 17.04 5.67 3.26
CA ARG A 116 15.81 6.33 3.76
C ARG A 116 15.90 6.83 5.19
N PHE A 117 16.95 6.42 5.92
CA PHE A 117 17.33 7.05 7.18
C PHE A 117 17.67 8.53 7.00
N TRP A 118 18.23 8.89 5.84
CA TRP A 118 18.74 10.24 5.57
C TRP A 118 17.86 11.04 4.62
N ARG A 119 17.21 10.39 3.65
CA ARG A 119 16.40 11.07 2.62
C ARG A 119 15.14 10.32 2.23
N ILE A 120 14.03 11.03 2.06
CA ILE A 120 12.76 10.52 1.53
C ILE A 120 12.36 11.39 0.35
N GLY A 121 12.08 10.80 -0.82
CA GLY A 121 11.72 11.55 -2.03
C GLY A 121 12.77 12.61 -2.42
N GLY A 122 14.05 12.32 -2.16
CA GLY A 122 15.15 13.26 -2.39
C GLY A 122 15.29 14.36 -1.32
N LYS A 123 14.37 14.51 -0.37
CA LYS A 123 14.43 15.52 0.70
C LYS A 123 15.14 14.98 1.94
N PRO A 124 15.97 15.77 2.65
CA PRO A 124 16.56 15.35 3.92
C PRO A 124 15.49 15.03 4.96
N VAL A 125 15.69 13.95 5.71
CA VAL A 125 14.86 13.59 6.87
C VAL A 125 15.19 14.55 8.03
N LYS A 126 14.15 15.11 8.65
CA LYS A 126 14.27 15.96 9.84
C LYS A 126 13.66 15.23 11.03
N GLY A 127 14.40 15.14 12.13
CA GLY A 127 13.95 14.47 13.36
C GLY A 127 14.06 12.96 13.28
N ASP A 128 13.09 12.26 13.86
CA ASP A 128 13.04 10.80 13.93
C ASP A 128 12.81 10.16 12.54
N PRO A 129 13.77 9.38 12.02
CA PRO A 129 13.64 8.72 10.72
C PRO A 129 12.54 7.66 10.67
N GLU A 130 12.25 6.98 11.76
CA GLU A 130 11.19 5.96 11.81
C GLU A 130 9.83 6.62 11.62
N LYS A 131 9.55 7.68 12.41
CA LYS A 131 8.35 8.51 12.25
C LYS A 131 8.23 9.11 10.84
N ALA A 132 9.31 9.70 10.31
CA ALA A 132 9.28 10.33 9.00
C ALA A 132 8.94 9.34 7.87
N ASN A 133 9.50 8.12 7.93
CA ASN A 133 9.17 7.07 6.97
C ASN A 133 7.74 6.56 7.14
N ALA A 134 7.26 6.41 8.39
CA ALA A 134 5.89 5.99 8.64
C ALA A 134 4.86 6.96 8.09
N LEU A 135 5.08 8.27 8.26
CA LEU A 135 4.21 9.29 7.69
C LEU A 135 4.20 9.25 6.16
N SER A 136 5.36 9.15 5.52
CA SER A 136 5.46 9.00 4.05
C SER A 136 4.72 7.75 3.54
N VAL A 137 4.84 6.62 4.24
CA VAL A 137 4.12 5.38 3.89
C VAL A 137 2.61 5.53 4.05
N LEU A 138 2.16 6.15 5.13
CA LEU A 138 0.73 6.38 5.38
C LEU A 138 0.14 7.32 4.34
N GLU A 139 0.82 8.43 4.04
CA GLU A 139 0.40 9.36 2.99
C GLU A 139 0.30 8.66 1.62
N ALA A 140 1.28 7.83 1.25
CA ALA A 140 1.21 7.05 0.01
C ALA A 140 0.04 6.05 0.03
N CYS A 141 -0.19 5.38 1.16
CA CYS A 141 -1.30 4.45 1.32
C CYS A 141 -2.67 5.16 1.19
N GLU A 142 -2.83 6.32 1.81
CA GLU A 142 -4.06 7.13 1.72
C GLU A 142 -4.34 7.52 0.26
N ARG A 143 -3.31 7.89 -0.51
CA ARG A 143 -3.45 8.17 -1.95
C ARG A 143 -3.84 6.92 -2.74
N ILE A 144 -3.19 5.78 -2.49
CA ILE A 144 -3.55 4.48 -3.10
C ILE A 144 -5.02 4.14 -2.83
N VAL A 145 -5.47 4.26 -1.59
CA VAL A 145 -6.88 3.99 -1.22
C VAL A 145 -7.81 4.98 -1.90
N SER A 146 -7.47 6.27 -1.94
CA SER A 146 -8.30 7.31 -2.56
C SER A 146 -8.51 7.11 -4.07
N VAL A 147 -7.54 6.51 -4.77
CA VAL A 147 -7.61 6.20 -6.20
C VAL A 147 -8.22 4.82 -6.43
N GLY A 148 -7.78 3.83 -5.67
CA GLY A 148 -8.16 2.44 -5.86
C GLY A 148 -9.59 2.13 -5.41
N GLU A 149 -10.13 2.82 -4.40
CA GLU A 149 -11.50 2.58 -3.92
C GLU A 149 -12.55 2.94 -5.00
N PRO A 150 -12.51 4.13 -5.65
CA PRO A 150 -13.40 4.42 -6.77
C PRO A 150 -13.21 3.49 -7.96
N LEU A 151 -11.99 3.01 -8.22
CA LEU A 151 -11.75 2.00 -9.26
C LEU A 151 -12.43 0.68 -8.89
N CYS A 152 -12.27 0.18 -7.67
CA CYS A 152 -12.94 -1.04 -7.20
C CYS A 152 -14.47 -0.93 -7.35
N GLN A 153 -15.06 0.22 -7.00
CA GLN A 153 -16.49 0.44 -7.17
C GLN A 153 -16.92 0.42 -8.65
N ARG A 154 -16.17 1.08 -9.53
CA ARG A 154 -16.46 1.15 -10.97
C ARG A 154 -16.44 -0.21 -11.66
N TYR A 155 -15.51 -1.07 -11.25
CA TYR A 155 -15.30 -2.39 -11.86
C TYR A 155 -15.96 -3.53 -11.07
N ARG A 156 -16.82 -3.20 -10.09
CA ARG A 156 -17.59 -4.19 -9.34
C ARG A 156 -18.45 -5.00 -10.30
N LYS A 157 -18.21 -6.31 -10.38
CA LYS A 157 -19.15 -7.24 -11.01
C LYS A 157 -20.37 -7.35 -10.10
N GLY A 158 -21.53 -6.96 -10.63
CA GLY A 158 -22.84 -7.14 -9.99
C GLY A 158 -23.24 -8.61 -9.92
#